data_AF-A0A952IEU7-F1
#
_entry.id   AF-A0A952IEU7-F1
#
_cell.length_a   1.000
_cell.length_b   1.000
_cell.length_c   1.000
_cell.angle_alpha   90.00
_cell.angle_beta   90.00
_cell.angle_gamma   90.00
#
_symmetry.space_group_name_H-M   'P 1'
#
loop_
_entity.id
_entity.type
_entity.pdbx_description
1 polymer ?
#
loop_
_entity_poly.entity_id
_entity_poly.type
_entity_poly.pdbx_seq_one_letter_code
_entity_poly.pdbx_strand_id
1 'polypeptide(L)'
;IPDIHFRSLKFGVRDNVYLLNPQRFRAATISYHNAELPKLIAKIESLWRELAPQQPVKLQFLSEMIAAQYRSEYIQTKMFSAFSLLAVLLACLGLYGLISFATQRRTREIGIRKVLGAGVGDIVGLLVWQLSKPVLFANVVAWPAVWIFMTRWLSGFNYRIEWYWIIVAALLASLLCVVIAWLTVGVNAAIAASAKPVKALRYE
;
A
#
# COMPACT_ATOMS: atom_id res chain seq x y z
N ILE A 1 29.71 7.52 -22.61
CA ILE A 1 28.68 6.47 -22.45
C ILE A 1 27.80 6.94 -21.30
N PRO A 2 26.48 7.12 -21.49
CA PRO A 2 25.59 7.47 -20.38
C PRO A 2 25.59 6.36 -19.32
N ASP A 3 25.28 6.70 -18.07
CA ASP A 3 25.24 5.71 -17.00
C ASP A 3 24.13 4.67 -17.24
N ILE A 4 24.52 3.39 -17.32
CA ILE A 4 23.61 2.27 -17.55
C ILE A 4 23.49 1.46 -16.26
N HIS A 5 22.26 1.31 -15.77
CA HIS A 5 21.96 0.48 -14.61
C HIS A 5 21.86 -0.99 -15.02
N PHE A 6 22.91 -1.76 -14.73
CA PHE A 6 22.92 -3.22 -14.92
C PHE A 6 22.30 -4.00 -13.74
N ARG A 7 21.97 -3.31 -12.64
CA ARG A 7 21.34 -3.92 -11.45
C ARG A 7 20.15 -3.10 -10.93
N SER A 8 19.42 -3.67 -9.95
CA SER A 8 18.30 -3.04 -9.24
C SER A 8 18.69 -1.64 -8.83
N LEU A 9 17.76 -0.68 -8.97
CA LEU A 9 17.94 0.73 -8.60
C LEU A 9 18.39 0.95 -7.15
N LYS A 10 18.33 -0.09 -6.32
CA LYS A 10 18.94 -0.14 -4.99
C LYS A 10 20.45 0.11 -5.03
N PHE A 11 21.13 -0.43 -6.05
CA PHE A 11 22.55 -0.24 -6.26
C PHE A 11 22.76 0.93 -7.22
N GLY A 12 23.48 1.96 -6.78
CA GLY A 12 23.90 3.06 -7.64
C GLY A 12 24.80 2.58 -8.78
N VAL A 13 25.11 3.48 -9.70
CA VAL A 13 26.09 3.23 -10.75
C VAL A 13 27.44 3.03 -10.05
N ARG A 14 27.94 1.79 -10.05
CA ARG A 14 29.27 1.47 -9.51
C ARG A 14 30.30 1.64 -10.61
N ASP A 15 31.54 1.92 -10.25
CA ASP A 15 32.65 1.98 -11.19
C ASP A 15 32.73 0.66 -11.96
N ASN A 16 32.43 0.74 -13.25
CA ASN A 16 32.41 -0.40 -14.16
C ASN A 16 33.46 -0.19 -15.24
N VAL A 17 34.34 -1.16 -15.42
CA VAL A 17 35.29 -1.18 -16.53
C VAL A 17 34.73 -2.05 -17.64
N TYR A 18 34.51 -1.47 -18.81
CA TYR A 18 34.10 -2.20 -20.00
C TYR A 18 35.33 -2.73 -20.71
N LEU A 19 35.51 -4.05 -20.68
CA LEU A 19 36.59 -4.72 -21.40
C LEU A 19 36.02 -5.39 -22.64
N LEU A 20 36.49 -4.96 -23.82
CA LEU A 20 36.21 -5.65 -25.07
C LEU A 20 37.10 -6.89 -25.13
N ASN A 21 36.52 -8.08 -24.98
CA ASN A 21 37.22 -9.34 -25.13
C ASN A 21 36.64 -10.13 -26.33
N PRO A 22 37.27 -10.05 -27.51
CA PRO A 22 36.77 -10.70 -28.73
C PRO A 22 36.64 -12.22 -28.64
N GLN A 23 37.41 -12.86 -27.76
CA GLN A 23 37.38 -14.32 -27.57
C GLN A 23 36.27 -14.78 -26.61
N ARG A 24 35.52 -13.86 -25.99
CA ARG A 24 34.48 -14.16 -24.99
C ARG A 24 33.07 -13.72 -25.40
N PHE A 25 32.82 -13.48 -26.69
CA PHE A 25 31.45 -13.24 -27.16
C PHE A 25 30.59 -14.49 -26.98
N ARG A 26 29.87 -14.55 -25.86
CA ARG A 26 28.99 -15.66 -25.47
C ARG A 26 27.50 -15.35 -25.65
N ALA A 27 27.17 -14.10 -26.00
CA ALA A 27 25.80 -13.65 -26.17
C ALA A 27 25.71 -12.68 -27.35
N ALA A 28 24.69 -12.87 -28.18
CA ALA A 28 24.28 -11.90 -29.19
C ALA A 28 23.11 -11.08 -28.65
N THR A 29 23.19 -9.76 -28.72
CA THR A 29 22.09 -8.87 -28.33
C THR A 29 21.39 -8.38 -29.58
N ILE A 30 20.08 -8.62 -29.66
CA ILE A 30 19.25 -8.22 -30.79
C ILE A 30 18.26 -7.17 -30.29
N SER A 31 18.37 -5.95 -30.79
CA SER A 31 17.37 -4.91 -30.57
C SER A 31 16.35 -4.94 -31.72
N TYR A 32 15.07 -4.83 -31.39
CA TYR A 32 13.98 -4.85 -32.37
C TYR A 32 12.99 -3.72 -32.07
N HIS A 33 12.32 -3.21 -33.11
CA HIS A 33 11.30 -2.16 -33.00
C HIS A 33 10.12 -2.54 -33.90
N ASN A 34 8.89 -2.52 -33.38
CA ASN A 34 7.65 -2.84 -34.11
C ASN A 34 7.65 -4.17 -34.90
N ALA A 35 8.22 -5.23 -34.33
CA ALA A 35 8.18 -6.57 -34.91
C ALA A 35 7.15 -7.45 -34.21
N GLU A 36 6.48 -8.33 -34.97
CA GLU A 36 5.71 -9.43 -34.40
C GLU A 36 6.67 -10.39 -33.65
N LEU A 37 6.77 -10.23 -32.32
CA LEU A 37 7.67 -11.00 -31.46
C LEU A 37 7.69 -12.51 -31.77
N PRO A 38 6.53 -13.19 -31.90
CA PRO A 38 6.52 -14.63 -32.15
C PRO A 38 7.19 -15.02 -33.48
N LYS A 39 6.97 -14.23 -34.54
CA LYS A 39 7.61 -14.46 -35.85
C LYS A 39 9.11 -14.19 -35.80
N LEU A 40 9.53 -13.17 -35.05
CA LEU A 40 10.94 -12.85 -34.86
C LEU A 40 11.67 -13.96 -34.10
N ILE A 41 11.08 -14.45 -33.00
CA ILE A 41 11.62 -15.56 -32.21
C ILE A 41 11.78 -16.81 -33.07
N ALA A 42 10.74 -17.19 -33.83
CA ALA A 42 10.78 -18.36 -34.70
C ALA A 42 11.88 -18.25 -35.76
N LYS A 43 12.08 -17.06 -36.35
CA LYS A 43 13.15 -16.80 -37.33
C LYS A 43 14.54 -16.86 -36.71
N ILE A 44 14.70 -16.36 -35.47
CA ILE A 44 15.97 -16.44 -34.74
C ILE A 44 16.27 -17.89 -34.39
N GLU A 45 15.28 -18.65 -33.92
CA GLU A 45 15.45 -20.07 -33.60
C GLU A 45 15.82 -20.90 -34.83
N SER A 46 15.22 -20.64 -35.99
CA SER A 46 15.55 -21.36 -37.23
C SER A 46 16.97 -21.07 -37.69
N LEU A 47 17.37 -19.80 -37.71
CA LEU A 47 18.73 -19.39 -38.09
C LEU A 47 19.78 -19.92 -37.10
N TRP A 48 19.47 -19.95 -35.80
CA TRP A 48 20.40 -20.47 -34.80
C TRP A 48 20.62 -21.97 -34.95
N ARG A 49 19.57 -22.74 -35.27
CA ARG A 49 19.69 -24.19 -35.52
C ARG A 49 20.54 -24.49 -36.75
N GLU A 50 20.51 -23.63 -37.76
CA GLU A 50 21.33 -23.76 -38.96
C GLU A 50 22.81 -23.42 -38.70
N LEU A 51 23.06 -22.31 -37.99
CA LEU A 51 24.41 -21.79 -37.76
C LEU A 51 25.15 -22.51 -36.62
N ALA A 52 24.44 -22.99 -35.59
CA ALA A 52 25.02 -23.56 -34.38
C ALA A 52 24.21 -24.76 -33.84
N PRO A 53 24.09 -25.87 -34.59
CA PRO A 53 23.24 -27.01 -34.23
C PRO A 53 23.65 -27.71 -32.93
N GLN A 54 24.91 -27.57 -32.51
CA GLN A 54 25.42 -28.17 -31.26
C GLN A 54 25.16 -27.31 -30.00
N GLN A 55 24.56 -26.13 -30.13
CA GLN A 55 24.27 -25.25 -28.99
C GLN A 55 22.76 -25.04 -28.79
N PRO A 56 22.24 -25.25 -27.56
CA PRO A 56 20.84 -25.02 -27.28
C PRO A 56 20.50 -23.54 -27.40
N VAL A 57 19.40 -23.23 -28.08
CA VAL A 57 18.90 -21.84 -28.20
C VAL A 57 18.49 -21.35 -26.81
N LYS A 58 19.21 -20.36 -26.28
CA LYS A 58 18.83 -19.66 -25.04
C LYS A 58 18.42 -18.23 -25.38
N LEU A 59 17.12 -18.02 -25.53
CA LEU A 59 16.56 -16.69 -25.63
C LEU A 59 16.23 -16.19 -24.23
N GLN A 60 16.74 -15.03 -23.88
CA GLN A 60 16.37 -14.32 -22.66
C GLN A 60 15.99 -12.91 -23.02
N PHE A 61 14.78 -12.52 -22.62
CA PHE A 61 14.34 -11.14 -22.79
C PHE A 61 14.96 -10.26 -21.71
N LEU A 62 15.42 -9.08 -22.11
CA LEU A 62 15.91 -8.08 -21.17
C LEU A 62 14.83 -7.72 -20.13
N SER A 63 13.56 -7.70 -20.52
CA SER A 63 12.43 -7.47 -19.63
C SER A 63 12.31 -8.54 -18.53
N GLU A 64 12.53 -9.81 -18.85
CA GLU A 64 12.50 -10.91 -17.88
C GLU A 64 13.68 -10.84 -16.90
N MET A 65 14.87 -10.48 -17.40
CA MET A 65 16.04 -10.27 -16.55
C MET A 65 15.83 -9.12 -15.56
N ILE A 66 15.25 -8.01 -16.01
CA ILE A 66 14.89 -6.88 -15.16
C ILE A 66 13.79 -7.31 -14.17
N ALA A 67 12.75 -8.00 -14.62
CA ALA A 67 11.66 -8.46 -13.74
C ALA A 67 12.15 -9.41 -12.64
N ALA A 68 13.07 -10.32 -12.96
CA ALA A 68 13.68 -11.23 -11.99
C ALA A 68 14.43 -10.46 -10.88
N GLN A 69 15.03 -9.32 -11.24
CA GLN A 69 15.76 -8.47 -10.32
C GLN A 69 14.85 -7.69 -9.35
N TYR A 70 13.60 -7.38 -9.72
CA TYR A 70 12.61 -6.71 -8.86
C TYR A 70 11.63 -7.65 -8.15
N ARG A 71 11.81 -8.98 -8.31
CA ARG A 71 10.87 -9.97 -7.78
C ARG A 71 10.77 -9.91 -6.26
N SER A 72 11.87 -9.63 -5.56
CA SER A 72 11.89 -9.58 -4.10
C SER A 72 11.11 -8.38 -3.56
N GLU A 73 11.21 -7.24 -4.25
CA GLU A 73 10.54 -5.99 -3.95
C GLU A 73 9.03 -6.15 -4.17
N TYR A 74 8.63 -6.80 -5.26
CA TYR A 74 7.22 -7.06 -5.56
C TYR A 74 6.55 -7.97 -4.51
N ILE A 75 7.27 -9.00 -4.04
CA ILE A 75 6.78 -9.87 -2.96
C ILE A 75 6.61 -9.07 -1.66
N GLN A 76 7.59 -8.23 -1.29
CA GLN A 76 7.50 -7.37 -0.11
C GLN A 76 6.31 -6.41 -0.18
N THR A 77 6.11 -5.74 -1.32
CA THR A 77 4.95 -4.85 -1.54
C THR A 77 3.64 -5.59 -1.36
N LYS A 78 3.52 -6.81 -1.89
CA LYS A 78 2.32 -7.65 -1.71
C LYS A 78 2.09 -7.99 -0.25
N MET A 79 3.12 -8.41 0.48
CA MET A 79 3.00 -8.75 1.90
C MET A 79 2.57 -7.53 2.72
N PHE A 80 3.20 -6.37 2.52
CA PHE A 80 2.82 -5.13 3.19
C PHE A 80 1.38 -4.74 2.86
N SER A 81 0.95 -4.82 1.59
CA SER A 81 -0.43 -4.50 1.21
C SER A 81 -1.46 -5.40 1.91
N ALA A 82 -1.17 -6.70 2.02
CA ALA A 82 -2.05 -7.65 2.68
C ALA A 82 -2.15 -7.38 4.20
N PHE A 83 -1.00 -7.16 4.86
CA PHE A 83 -1.00 -6.84 6.29
C PHE A 83 -1.61 -5.48 6.60
N SER A 84 -1.40 -4.47 5.77
CA SER A 84 -2.06 -3.17 5.92
C SER A 84 -3.56 -3.29 5.79
N LEU A 85 -4.07 -4.05 4.81
CA LEU A 85 -5.51 -4.28 4.67
C LEU A 85 -6.10 -4.98 5.90
N LEU A 86 -5.44 -6.02 6.38
CA LEU A 86 -5.85 -6.72 7.61
C LEU A 86 -5.82 -5.78 8.83
N ALA A 87 -4.78 -4.97 8.99
CA ALA A 87 -4.68 -4.02 10.09
C ALA A 87 -5.82 -2.98 10.07
N VAL A 88 -6.20 -2.49 8.87
CA VAL A 88 -7.35 -1.58 8.72
C VAL A 88 -8.65 -2.26 9.13
N LEU A 89 -8.88 -3.51 8.72
CA LEU A 89 -10.07 -4.26 9.12
C LEU A 89 -10.13 -4.47 10.64
N LEU A 90 -9.00 -4.86 11.26
CA LEU A 90 -8.90 -5.02 12.70
C LEU A 90 -9.12 -3.69 13.45
N ALA A 91 -8.59 -2.58 12.93
CA ALA A 91 -8.83 -1.27 13.49
C ALA A 91 -10.31 -0.87 13.42
N CYS A 92 -10.99 -1.15 12.31
CA CYS A 92 -12.43 -0.89 12.16
C CYS A 92 -13.26 -1.73 13.14
N LEU A 93 -12.92 -3.00 13.35
CA LEU A 93 -13.56 -3.87 14.34
C LEU A 93 -13.31 -3.37 15.77
N GLY A 94 -12.10 -2.91 16.07
CA GLY A 94 -11.77 -2.32 17.37
C GLY A 94 -12.55 -1.03 17.65
N LEU A 95 -12.62 -0.13 16.65
CA LEU A 95 -13.45 1.07 16.70
C LEU A 95 -14.92 0.72 16.93
N TYR A 96 -15.46 -0.24 16.18
CA TYR A 96 -16.82 -0.75 16.34
C TYR A 96 -17.09 -1.22 17.78
N GLY A 97 -16.19 -2.05 18.33
CA GLY A 97 -16.31 -2.55 19.70
C GLY A 97 -16.30 -1.42 20.74
N LEU A 98 -15.39 -0.45 20.57
CA LEU A 98 -15.29 0.72 21.45
C LEU A 98 -16.56 1.58 21.41
N ILE A 99 -17.12 1.81 20.21
CA ILE A 99 -18.37 2.57 20.01
C ILE A 99 -19.54 1.86 20.68
N SER A 100 -19.69 0.55 20.45
CA SER A 100 -20.79 -0.24 21.00
C SER A 100 -20.79 -0.16 22.53
N PHE A 101 -19.62 -0.32 23.14
CA PHE A 101 -19.43 -0.20 24.58
C PHE A 101 -19.71 1.22 25.11
N ALA A 102 -19.22 2.26 24.43
CA ALA A 102 -19.46 3.65 24.80
C ALA A 102 -20.95 4.02 24.71
N THR A 103 -21.64 3.51 23.69
CA THR A 103 -23.08 3.73 23.49
C THR A 103 -23.88 3.05 24.59
N GLN A 104 -23.55 1.79 24.93
CA GLN A 104 -24.21 1.05 26.01
C GLN A 104 -24.11 1.77 27.37
N ARG A 105 -22.91 2.25 27.74
CA ARG A 105 -22.71 2.97 29.02
C ARG A 105 -23.46 4.29 29.11
N ARG A 106 -23.73 4.95 27.97
CA ARG A 106 -24.40 6.26 27.92
C ARG A 106 -25.85 6.20 27.46
N THR A 107 -26.43 5.00 27.36
CA THR A 107 -27.85 4.80 26.99
C THR A 107 -28.80 5.63 27.84
N ARG A 108 -28.54 5.79 29.14
CA ARG A 108 -29.38 6.59 30.06
C ARG A 108 -29.34 8.09 29.73
N GLU A 109 -28.17 8.66 29.48
CA GLU A 109 -28.01 10.08 29.10
C GLU A 109 -28.61 10.37 27.72
N ILE A 110 -28.37 9.46 26.77
CA ILE A 110 -28.89 9.55 25.39
C ILE A 110 -30.41 9.44 25.39
N GLY A 111 -30.97 8.52 26.19
CA GLY A 111 -32.41 8.35 26.37
C GLY A 111 -33.10 9.59 26.94
N ILE A 112 -32.53 10.19 27.98
CA ILE A 112 -33.05 11.43 28.58
C ILE A 112 -33.02 12.59 27.57
N ARG A 113 -31.90 12.80 26.87
CA ARG A 113 -31.79 13.85 25.84
C ARG A 113 -32.77 13.67 24.69
N LYS A 114 -32.99 12.43 24.26
CA LYS A 114 -33.93 12.11 23.17
C LYS A 114 -35.39 12.39 23.56
N VAL A 115 -35.76 12.14 24.82
CA VAL A 115 -37.09 12.50 25.36
C VAL A 115 -37.24 14.03 25.50
N LEU A 116 -36.15 14.75 25.77
CA LEU A 116 -36.10 16.21 25.79
C LEU A 116 -36.05 16.88 24.39
N GLY A 117 -36.20 16.09 23.31
CA GLY A 117 -36.26 16.62 21.94
C GLY A 117 -34.92 16.74 21.21
N ALA A 118 -33.82 16.21 21.76
CA ALA A 118 -32.55 16.19 21.05
C ALA A 118 -32.61 15.34 19.77
N GLY A 119 -32.14 15.91 18.66
CA GLY A 119 -32.13 15.24 17.36
C GLY A 119 -31.10 14.10 17.30
N VAL A 120 -31.30 13.18 16.35
CA VAL A 120 -30.35 12.09 16.07
C VAL A 120 -28.95 12.63 15.73
N GLY A 121 -28.88 13.77 15.04
CA GLY A 121 -27.62 14.43 14.66
C GLY A 121 -26.74 14.87 15.84
N ASP A 122 -27.34 15.35 16.94
CA ASP A 122 -26.59 15.83 18.11
C ASP A 122 -25.90 14.67 18.84
N ILE A 123 -26.56 13.52 18.90
CA ILE A 123 -26.03 12.29 19.50
C ILE A 123 -24.89 11.73 18.64
N VAL A 124 -25.07 11.71 17.33
CA VAL A 124 -24.03 11.27 16.37
C VAL A 124 -22.82 12.20 16.44
N GLY A 125 -23.02 13.52 16.44
CA GLY A 125 -21.94 14.51 16.53
C GLY A 125 -21.13 14.38 17.82
N LEU A 126 -21.79 14.16 18.96
CA LEU A 126 -21.12 13.94 20.24
C LEU A 126 -20.23 12.69 20.22
N LEU A 127 -20.74 11.57 19.68
CA LEU A 127 -19.97 10.31 19.58
C LEU A 127 -18.80 10.45 18.61
N VAL A 128 -19.01 11.04 17.43
CA VAL A 128 -17.96 11.29 16.44
C VAL A 128 -16.86 12.15 17.04
N TRP A 129 -17.20 13.22 17.76
CA TRP A 129 -16.21 14.10 18.37
C TRP A 129 -15.38 13.39 19.46
N GLN A 130 -16.03 12.61 20.32
CA GLN A 130 -15.32 11.86 21.37
C GLN A 130 -14.33 10.85 20.80
N LEU A 131 -14.67 10.21 19.68
CA LEU A 131 -13.83 9.20 19.05
C LEU A 131 -12.79 9.79 18.09
N SER A 132 -13.03 11.00 17.59
CA SER A 132 -12.04 11.72 16.79
C SER A 132 -10.79 12.08 17.61
N LYS A 133 -10.93 12.40 18.90
CA LYS A 133 -9.80 12.77 19.76
C LYS A 133 -8.69 11.70 19.82
N PRO A 134 -8.96 10.43 20.15
CA PRO A 134 -7.92 9.41 20.17
C PRO A 134 -7.36 9.12 18.76
N VAL A 135 -8.16 9.21 17.70
CA VAL A 135 -7.69 9.03 16.31
C VAL A 135 -6.73 10.15 15.88
N LEU A 136 -7.06 11.40 16.22
CA LEU A 136 -6.18 12.54 15.96
C LEU A 136 -4.88 12.44 16.75
N PHE A 137 -4.95 12.04 18.02
CA PHE A 137 -3.76 11.82 18.83
C PHE A 137 -2.87 10.71 18.25
N ALA A 138 -3.47 9.60 17.80
CA ALA A 138 -2.75 8.52 17.14
C ALA A 138 -2.07 9.00 15.85
N ASN A 139 -2.72 9.86 15.05
CA ASN A 139 -2.12 10.44 13.84
C ASN A 139 -0.89 11.31 14.15
N VAL A 140 -0.96 12.15 15.19
CA VAL A 140 0.17 13.00 15.61
C VAL A 140 1.38 12.17 16.01
N VAL A 141 1.16 11.02 16.67
CA VAL A 141 2.24 10.08 17.02
C VAL A 141 2.71 9.27 15.81
N ALA A 142 1.82 8.95 14.87
CA ALA A 142 2.13 8.17 13.68
C ALA A 142 3.04 8.92 12.70
N TRP A 143 2.88 10.23 12.54
CA TRP A 143 3.70 11.03 11.62
C TRP A 143 5.22 10.95 11.88
N PRO A 144 5.74 11.21 13.09
CA PRO A 144 7.18 11.08 13.36
C PRO A 144 7.65 9.62 13.24
N ALA A 145 6.80 8.65 13.60
CA ALA A 145 7.14 7.24 13.42
C ALA A 145 7.32 6.90 11.93
N VAL A 146 6.36 7.24 11.07
CA VAL A 146 6.43 7.02 9.62
C VAL A 146 7.66 7.70 9.04
N TRP A 147 7.95 8.94 9.46
CA TRP A 147 9.15 9.65 9.03
C TRP A 147 10.43 8.86 9.37
N ILE A 148 10.62 8.46 10.63
CA ILE A 148 11.83 7.73 11.05
C ILE A 148 11.95 6.36 10.35
N PHE A 149 10.86 5.63 10.18
CA PHE A 149 10.90 4.34 9.49
C PHE A 149 11.18 4.49 8.00
N MET A 150 10.51 5.43 7.32
CA MET A 150 10.71 5.65 5.89
C MET A 150 12.08 6.25 5.58
N THR A 151 12.56 7.21 6.36
CA THR A 151 13.93 7.77 6.20
C THR A 151 14.99 6.66 6.24
N ARG A 152 14.90 5.75 7.22
CA ARG A 152 15.83 4.62 7.40
C ARG A 152 15.67 3.55 6.31
N TRP A 153 14.46 3.33 5.83
CA TRP A 153 14.24 2.40 4.72
C TRP A 153 14.81 2.96 3.40
N LEU A 154 14.50 4.23 3.09
CA LEU A 154 14.96 4.91 1.88
C LEU A 154 16.48 5.14 1.86
N SER A 155 17.16 5.21 3.01
CA SER A 155 18.63 5.31 3.04
C SER A 155 19.34 4.09 2.44
N GLY A 156 18.65 2.96 2.30
CA GLY A 156 19.16 1.78 1.61
C GLY A 156 19.13 1.85 0.08
N PHE A 157 18.58 2.93 -0.50
CA PHE A 157 18.43 3.12 -1.93
C PHE A 157 19.25 4.32 -2.40
N ASN A 158 20.02 4.15 -3.49
CA ASN A 158 20.77 5.26 -4.09
C ASN A 158 19.84 6.26 -4.78
N TYR A 159 18.78 5.76 -5.41
CA TYR A 159 17.72 6.60 -5.94
C TYR A 159 16.55 6.63 -4.95
N ARG A 160 16.32 7.79 -4.34
CA ARG A 160 15.31 7.99 -3.28
C ARG A 160 14.30 9.06 -3.69
N ILE A 161 13.06 8.86 -3.27
CA ILE A 161 12.00 9.85 -3.43
C ILE A 161 12.27 11.03 -2.50
N GLU A 162 11.94 12.24 -2.93
CA GLU A 162 12.06 13.44 -2.11
C GLU A 162 11.18 13.40 -0.85
N TRP A 163 11.65 14.05 0.21
CA TRP A 163 11.00 14.08 1.52
C TRP A 163 9.55 14.57 1.49
N TYR A 164 9.22 15.49 0.58
CA TYR A 164 7.87 16.04 0.44
C TYR A 164 6.82 14.97 0.14
N TRP A 165 7.15 13.98 -0.71
CA TRP A 165 6.20 12.92 -1.06
C TRP A 165 5.86 12.00 0.12
N ILE A 166 6.80 11.79 1.05
CA ILE A 166 6.54 11.03 2.28
C ILE A 166 5.51 11.76 3.14
N ILE A 167 5.65 13.09 3.25
CA ILE A 167 4.73 13.93 4.02
C ILE A 167 3.34 13.93 3.36
N VAL A 168 3.27 14.11 2.05
CA VAL A 168 1.99 14.06 1.30
C VAL A 168 1.30 12.70 1.48
N ALA A 169 2.04 11.60 1.35
CA ALA A 169 1.49 10.27 1.54
C ALA A 169 0.98 10.04 2.98
N ALA A 170 1.73 10.50 3.98
CA ALA A 170 1.32 10.41 5.39
C ALA A 170 0.04 11.22 5.67
N LEU A 171 -0.04 12.44 5.13
CA LEU A 171 -1.23 13.29 5.27
C LEU A 171 -2.46 12.67 4.59
N LEU A 172 -2.31 12.16 3.36
CA LEU A 172 -3.38 11.46 2.66
C LEU A 172 -3.85 10.21 3.41
N ALA A 173 -2.92 9.42 3.95
CA ALA A 173 -3.25 8.24 4.75
C ALA A 173 -3.97 8.62 6.05
N SER A 174 -3.53 9.67 6.75
CA SER A 174 -4.20 10.18 7.95
C SER A 174 -5.60 10.69 7.65
N LEU A 175 -5.78 11.41 6.54
CA LEU A 175 -7.10 11.88 6.11
C LEU A 175 -8.03 10.69 5.83
N LEU A 176 -7.54 9.70 5.09
CA LEU A 176 -8.30 8.50 4.77
C LEU A 176 -8.67 7.72 6.03
N CYS A 177 -7.76 7.61 6.99
CA CYS A 177 -8.02 6.99 8.30
C CYS A 177 -9.14 7.70 9.08
N VAL A 178 -9.11 9.04 9.12
CA VAL A 178 -10.15 9.84 9.78
C VAL A 178 -11.50 9.66 9.06
N VAL A 179 -11.52 9.65 7.73
CA VAL A 179 -12.74 9.43 6.95
C VAL A 179 -13.33 8.04 7.24
N ILE A 180 -12.51 6.99 7.26
CA ILE A 180 -12.97 5.63 7.60
C ILE A 180 -13.52 5.59 9.02
N ALA A 181 -12.82 6.21 9.98
CA ALA A 181 -13.29 6.27 11.36
C ALA A 181 -14.64 6.97 11.47
N TRP A 182 -14.80 8.13 10.84
CA TRP A 182 -16.05 8.88 10.83
C TRP A 182 -17.19 8.14 10.14
N LEU A 183 -16.94 7.48 9.02
CA LEU A 183 -17.95 6.64 8.36
C LEU A 183 -18.38 5.48 9.26
N THR A 184 -17.41 4.77 9.86
CA THR A 184 -17.69 3.65 10.77
C THR A 184 -18.49 4.11 11.98
N VAL A 185 -18.10 5.22 12.60
CA VAL A 185 -18.83 5.78 13.76
C VAL A 185 -20.20 6.28 13.36
N GLY A 186 -20.29 7.06 12.28
CA GLY A 186 -21.52 7.68 11.81
C GLY A 186 -22.59 6.65 11.48
N VAL A 187 -22.22 5.57 10.75
CA VAL A 187 -23.15 4.48 10.42
C VAL A 187 -23.64 3.77 11.69
N ASN A 188 -22.74 3.44 12.62
CA ASN A 188 -23.14 2.75 13.85
C ASN A 188 -23.97 3.62 14.79
N ALA A 189 -23.62 4.89 14.93
CA ALA A 189 -24.37 5.83 15.74
C ALA A 189 -25.76 6.09 15.14
N ALA A 190 -25.87 6.17 13.80
CA ALA A 190 -27.16 6.28 13.12
C ALA A 190 -28.02 5.02 13.34
N ILE A 191 -27.45 3.82 13.23
CA ILE A 191 -28.15 2.56 13.52
C ILE A 191 -28.62 2.54 14.99
N ALA A 192 -27.75 2.87 15.95
CA ALA A 192 -28.10 2.88 17.37
C ALA A 192 -29.15 3.94 17.72
N ALA A 193 -29.09 5.12 17.11
CA ALA A 193 -30.06 6.19 17.34
C ALA A 193 -31.40 5.94 16.65
N SER A 194 -31.42 5.21 15.53
CA SER A 194 -32.64 4.83 14.80
C SER A 194 -33.36 3.61 15.39
N ALA A 195 -32.68 2.83 16.24
CA ALA A 195 -33.29 1.73 16.96
C ALA A 195 -34.48 2.22 17.81
N LYS A 196 -35.66 1.60 17.59
CA LYS A 196 -36.90 1.99 18.28
C LYS A 196 -36.73 1.86 19.80
N PRO A 197 -37.06 2.89 20.60
CA PRO A 197 -36.81 2.93 22.06
C PRO A 197 -37.52 1.81 22.85
N VAL A 198 -38.56 1.22 22.26
CA VAL A 198 -39.48 0.28 22.92
C VAL A 198 -38.82 -1.04 23.35
N LYS A 199 -37.67 -1.42 22.77
CA LYS A 199 -36.92 -2.61 23.23
C LYS A 199 -35.90 -2.32 24.33
N ALA A 200 -35.50 -1.06 24.55
CA ALA A 200 -34.48 -0.72 25.55
C ALA A 200 -35.03 -0.67 26.98
N LEU A 201 -36.36 -0.54 27.15
CA LEU A 201 -37.04 -0.53 28.45
C LEU A 201 -37.64 -1.90 28.85
N ARG A 202 -37.49 -2.94 28.01
CA ARG A 202 -38.05 -4.28 28.26
C ARG A 202 -36.98 -5.35 28.53
N TYR A 203 -35.79 -4.89 28.90
CA TYR A 203 -34.70 -5.68 29.49
C TYR A 203 -34.46 -5.18 30.93
N GLU A 204 -35.55 -5.12 31.70
CA GLU A 204 -35.58 -5.67 33.05
C GLU A 204 -36.33 -6.99 32.97
#